data_AF-A0A2A2WCM6-F1
#
_entry.id   AF-A0A2A2WCM6-F1
#
_cell.length_a   1.000
_cell.length_b   1.000
_cell.length_c   1.000
_cell.angle_alpha   90.00
_cell.angle_beta   90.00
_cell.angle_gamma   90.00
#
_symmetry.space_group_name_H-M   'P 1'
#
loop_
_entity.id
_entity.type
_entity.pdbx_description
1 polymer ?
#
loop_
_entity_poly.entity_id
_entity_poly.type
_entity_poly.pdbx_seq_one_letter_code
_entity_poly.pdbx_strand_id
1 'polypeptide(L)' 'MESDNVKVVHQALDALSEEHRAILVLRELDELAYREISDILGISVGTVRSRLNRARGRLREVIEAIQANVSEQGTSDEN' A
#
# COMPACT_ATOMS: atom_id res chain seq x y z
N MET A 1 -0.77 15.88 15.66
CA MET A 1 -1.43 14.56 15.66
C MET A 1 -1.35 14.06 14.24
N GLU A 2 -0.56 13.02 13.97
CA GLU A 2 -0.59 12.35 12.67
C GLU A 2 -2.02 11.87 12.44
N SER A 3 -2.66 12.26 11.33
CA SER A 3 -4.03 11.88 11.05
C SER A 3 -4.14 10.35 11.04
N ASP A 4 -5.17 9.78 11.66
CA ASP A 4 -5.33 8.32 11.78
C ASP A 4 -5.27 7.61 10.42
N ASN A 5 -5.69 8.31 9.36
CA ASN A 5 -5.60 7.84 7.99
C ASN A 5 -4.13 7.63 7.52
N VAL A 6 -3.22 8.54 7.86
CA VAL A 6 -1.79 8.43 7.51
C VAL A 6 -1.17 7.22 8.19
N LYS A 7 -1.47 6.99 9.47
CA LYS A 7 -0.99 5.81 10.20
C LYS A 7 -1.46 4.50 9.58
N VAL A 8 -2.74 4.41 9.19
CA VAL A 8 -3.30 3.22 8.54
C VAL A 8 -2.62 2.95 7.21
N VAL A 9 -2.37 3.99 6.40
CA VAL A 9 -1.67 3.83 5.12
C VAL A 9 -0.24 3.34 5.32
N HIS A 10 0.50 3.89 6.29
CA HIS A 10 1.85 3.43 6.59
C HIS A 10 1.88 1.96 7.03
N GLN A 11 1.02 1.58 7.99
CA GLN A 11 0.90 0.18 8.42
C GLN A 11 0.51 -0.74 7.27
N ALA A 12 -0.37 -0.28 6.38
CA ALA A 12 -0.79 -1.06 5.24
C ALA A 12 0.36 -1.29 4.24
N LEU A 13 1.17 -0.26 3.97
CA LEU A 13 2.36 -0.35 3.12
C LEU A 13 3.43 -1.28 3.73
N ASP A 14 3.60 -1.27 5.06
CA ASP A 14 4.54 -2.15 5.76
C ASP A 14 4.13 -3.62 5.71
N ALA A 15 2.83 -3.90 5.64
CA ALA A 15 2.29 -5.25 5.49
C ALA A 15 2.31 -5.77 4.04
N LEU A 16 2.71 -4.95 3.05
CA LEU A 16 2.92 -5.39 1.68
C LEU A 16 4.28 -6.05 1.49
N SER A 17 4.37 -6.94 0.50
CA SER A 17 5.66 -7.42 0.02
C SER A 17 6.50 -6.25 -0.50
N GLU A 18 7.82 -6.39 -0.40
CA GLU A 18 8.76 -5.37 -0.88
C GLU A 18 8.53 -5.00 -2.34
N GLU A 19 8.24 -5.98 -3.20
CA GLU A 19 7.92 -5.73 -4.61
C GLU A 19 6.65 -4.88 -4.81
N HIS A 20 5.61 -5.12 -4.00
CA HIS A 20 4.37 -4.36 -4.08
C HIS A 20 4.52 -2.96 -3.51
N ARG A 21 5.25 -2.81 -2.40
CA ARG A 21 5.56 -1.49 -1.83
C ARG A 21 6.40 -0.67 -2.79
N ALA A 22 7.47 -1.24 -3.34
CA ALA A 22 8.38 -0.53 -4.26
C ALA A 22 7.63 0.01 -5.49
N ILE A 23 6.79 -0.80 -6.13
CA ILE A 23 6.06 -0.35 -7.32
C ILE A 23 5.01 0.72 -7.01
N LEU A 24 4.41 0.69 -5.82
CA LEU A 24 3.46 1.72 -5.37
C LEU A 24 4.17 3.02 -5.03
N VAL A 25 5.30 2.97 -4.32
CA VAL A 25 6.10 4.16 -3.98
C VAL A 25 6.56 4.87 -5.24
N LEU A 26 7.20 4.13 -6.16
CA LEU A 26 7.69 4.71 -7.42
C LEU A 26 6.56 5.31 -8.26
N ARG A 27 5.35 4.76 -8.17
CA ARG A 27 4.22 5.24 -8.96
C ARG A 27 3.45 6.40 -8.32
N GLU A 28 3.14 6.29 -7.03
CA GLU A 28 2.19 7.18 -6.35
C GLU A 28 2.90 8.28 -5.56
N LEU A 29 4.16 8.07 -5.15
CA LEU A 29 4.95 9.06 -4.41
C LEU A 29 5.96 9.76 -5.32
N ASP A 30 6.68 8.99 -6.12
CA ASP A 30 7.68 9.54 -7.06
C ASP A 30 7.06 9.93 -8.42
N GLU A 31 5.75 9.66 -8.62
CA GLU A 31 4.97 9.98 -9.82
C GLU A 31 5.56 9.48 -11.15
N LEU A 32 6.39 8.42 -11.12
CA LEU A 32 7.11 7.94 -12.30
C LEU A 32 6.18 7.31 -13.35
N ALA A 33 6.58 7.47 -14.61
CA ALA A 33 5.94 6.79 -15.72
C ALA A 33 6.24 5.29 -15.69
N TYR A 34 5.34 4.48 -16.27
CA TYR A 34 5.51 3.02 -16.27
C TYR A 34 6.81 2.55 -16.94
N ARG A 35 7.33 3.33 -17.89
CA ARG A 35 8.62 3.04 -18.54
C ARG A 35 9.79 3.27 -17.58
N GLU A 36 9.80 4.36 -16.83
CA GLU A 36 10.85 4.65 -15.84
C GLU A 36 10.86 3.59 -14.72
N ILE A 37 9.67 3.19 -14.25
CA ILE A 37 9.53 2.10 -13.27
C ILE A 37 10.04 0.78 -13.84
N SER A 38 9.73 0.50 -15.10
CA SER A 38 10.23 -0.69 -15.83
C SER A 38 11.76 -0.71 -15.87
N ASP A 39 12.37 0.44 -16.17
CA ASP A 39 13.83 0.59 -16.27
C ASP A 39 14.50 0.48 -14.89
N ILE A 40 13.92 1.06 -13.84
CA ILE A 40 14.43 1.01 -12.46
C ILE A 40 14.35 -0.42 -11.88
N LEU A 41 13.23 -1.11 -12.09
CA LEU A 41 12.99 -2.43 -11.51
C LEU A 41 13.50 -3.59 -12.40
N GLY A 42 13.95 -3.30 -13.63
CA GLY A 42 14.42 -4.31 -14.58
C GLY A 42 13.33 -5.30 -15.03
N ILE A 43 12.07 -4.86 -15.06
CA ILE A 43 10.90 -5.70 -15.44
C ILE A 43 10.16 -5.10 -16.63
N SER A 44 9.40 -5.90 -17.37
CA SER A 44 8.63 -5.36 -18.50
C SER A 44 7.54 -4.36 -18.06
N VAL A 45 7.21 -3.39 -18.91
CA VAL A 45 6.06 -2.46 -18.70
C VAL A 45 4.74 -3.20 -18.49
N GLY A 46 4.55 -4.37 -19.12
CA GLY A 46 3.39 -5.24 -18.88
C GLY A 46 3.38 -5.82 -17.46
N THR A 47 4.56 -6.20 -16.96
CA THR A 47 4.76 -6.61 -15.56
C THR A 47 4.49 -5.45 -14.61
N VAL A 48 4.97 -4.24 -14.92
CA VAL A 48 4.66 -3.02 -14.12
C VAL A 48 3.15 -2.85 -13.98
N ARG A 49 2.41 -2.85 -15.09
CA ARG A 49 0.94 -2.69 -15.07
C ARG A 49 0.25 -3.77 -14.24
N SER A 50 0.61 -5.03 -14.45
CA SER A 50 -0.03 -6.15 -13.75
C SER A 50 0.32 -6.20 -12.25
N ARG A 51 1.59 -5.94 -11.90
CA ARG A 51 2.07 -5.89 -10.52
C ARG A 51 1.47 -4.70 -9.77
N LEU A 52 1.35 -3.54 -10.41
CA LEU A 52 0.71 -2.36 -9.82
C LEU A 52 -0.78 -2.60 -9.53
N ASN A 53 -1.50 -3.26 -10.44
CA ASN A 53 -2.90 -3.63 -10.19
C ASN A 53 -3.02 -4.55 -8.95
N ARG A 54 -2.20 -5.62 -8.90
CA ARG A 54 -2.18 -6.52 -7.74
C ARG A 54 -1.77 -5.83 -6.44
N ALA A 55 -0.76 -4.95 -6.50
CA ALA A 55 -0.29 -4.19 -5.35
C ALA A 55 -1.38 -3.27 -4.79
N ARG A 56 -2.12 -2.57 -5.65
CA ARG A 56 -3.27 -1.72 -5.24
C ARG A 56 -4.40 -2.55 -4.63
N GLY A 57 -4.73 -3.70 -5.22
CA GLY A 57 -5.72 -4.63 -4.66
C GLY A 57 -5.32 -5.09 -3.26
N ARG A 58 -4.06 -5.52 -3.11
CA ARG A 58 -3.54 -5.96 -1.81
C ARG A 58 -3.52 -4.82 -0.78
N LEU A 59 -3.11 -3.62 -1.18
CA LEU A 59 -3.11 -2.44 -0.30
C LEU A 59 -4.52 -2.18 0.24
N ARG A 60 -5.53 -2.26 -0.63
CA ARG A 60 -6.93 -2.07 -0.25
C ARG A 60 -7.38 -3.11 0.79
N GLU A 61 -7.15 -4.39 0.53
CA GLU A 61 -7.49 -5.47 1.46
C GLU A 61 -6.86 -5.27 2.84
N VAL A 62 -5.60 -4.83 2.87
CA VAL A 62 -4.88 -4.60 4.12
C VAL A 62 -5.46 -3.39 4.86
N ILE A 63 -5.75 -2.29 4.17
CA ILE A 63 -6.40 -1.12 4.78
C ILE A 63 -7.76 -1.51 5.37
N GLU A 64 -8.58 -2.23 4.62
CA GLU A 64 -9.90 -2.70 5.07
C GLU A 64 -9.78 -3.58 6.32
N ALA A 65 -8.80 -4.50 6.35
CA ALA A 65 -8.52 -5.34 7.52
C ALA A 65 -8.05 -4.53 8.75
N ILE A 66 -7.17 -3.54 8.57
CA ILE A 66 -6.71 -2.67 9.67
C ILE A 66 -7.88 -1.84 10.22
N GLN A 67 -8.70 -1.25 9.35
CA GLN A 67 -9.85 -0.45 9.75
C GLN A 67 -10.92 -1.27 10.48
N ALA A 68 -11.16 -2.51 10.04
CA ALA A 68 -12.04 -3.44 10.76
C ALA A 68 -11.52 -3.70 12.19
N ASN A 69 -10.22 -3.91 12.37
CA ASN A 69 -9.64 -4.15 13.69
C ASN A 69 -9.70 -2.92 14.62
N VAL A 70 -9.57 -1.70 14.09
CA VAL A 70 -9.74 -0.47 14.89
C VAL A 70 -11.19 -0.33 15.40
N SER A 71 -12.17 -0.80 14.63
CA SER A 71 -13.59 -0.75 14.98
C SER A 71 -13.93 -1.66 16.17
N GLU A 72 -13.21 -2.76 16.33
CA GLU A 72 -13.46 -3.77 17.38
C GLU A 72 -12.73 -3.47 18.70
N GLN A 73 -11.69 -2.64 18.68
CA GLN A 73 -10.89 -2.26 19.86
C GLN A 73 -11.48 -1.07 20.64
N GLY A 74 -12.64 -0.54 20.21
CA GLY A 74 -13.28 0.66 20.79
C GLY A 74 -14.28 0.42 21.94
N THR A 75 -14.41 -0.79 22.49
CA THR A 75 -15.38 -1.12 23.56
C THR A 75 -14.74 -1.66 24.85
N SER A 76 -13.45 -1.39 25.10
CA SER A 76 -12.79 -1.88 26.33
C SER A 76 -11.97 -0.82 27.05
N ASP A 77 -12.52 0.38 27.17
CA ASP A 77 -12.18 1.33 28.24
C ASP A 77 -13.46 1.65 29.04
N GLU A 78 -13.98 0.64 29.73
CA GLU A 78 -14.87 0.79 30.88
C GLU A 78 -14.27 -0.02 32.04
N ASN A 79 -13.40 0.61 32.83
CA ASN A 79 -13.30 0.40 34.27
C ASN A 79 -12.58 1.55 34.98
#